data_AF-A0A7S1A083-F1
#
_entry.id   AF-A0A7S1A083-F1
#
_cell.length_a   1.000
_cell.length_b   1.000
_cell.length_c   1.000
_cell.angle_alpha   90.00
_cell.angle_beta   90.00
_cell.angle_gamma   90.00
#
_symmetry.space_group_name_H-M   'P 1'
#
loop_
_entity.id
_entity.type
_entity.pdbx_description
1 polymer ?
#
loop_
_entity_poly.entity_id
_entity_poly.type
_entity_poly.pdbx_seq_one_letter_code
_entity_poly.pdbx_strand_id
1 'polypeptide(L)'
;LKGLAALAGIHQQSSDTDISLTLTSKADDPTLTDVTVIATDCSPGMLNRRLKTLHAPFESGELRRAQLYMSSDDMISLTVFTYGACGEEPVWATMEDAQPLLAQVTASQESHAAVSEESIADFVAVCGPSYLRNLTPNRYFAERRLYENVRGTEGVDVCFQKHEDTDVSNSAWVTIAAANVIPEVMLKKVTAVLAAGGLSVRRMNCDLMRGDLGSIGSRPGFVSMINILATPAPQSAQTPAQGEPFFTTDNLDAPCWRELAQELHRIKWLNPTTLELGLGTKLGLQRAEILTAFCSMLHGPLSKINAFAFSRPNLHAVIENPSYTTYASDIADLFMAHFNPNAATRPDFNEEAEKLQERIRALTNESARTVLLKMVDVVKHTKRTNLYMPNRCALALRVDPQLMITPEQECPFGVFFIHGENFDGFHNRFLNIARGGLRIVTPNSHEQFAIESSRCYDEVYGLSRAQQLKNKDIPEGGAKAVVLVDVTGASAEERYHT
;
A
#
# COMPACT_ATOMS: atom_id res chain seq x y z
N LEU A 1 3.70 -35.39 21.58
CA LEU A 1 3.40 -36.63 20.82
C LEU A 1 2.04 -37.26 21.14
N LYS A 2 1.59 -37.37 22.40
CA LYS A 2 0.23 -37.91 22.69
C LYS A 2 -0.96 -36.99 22.34
N GLY A 3 -0.75 -35.68 22.19
CA GLY A 3 -1.78 -34.73 21.74
C GLY A 3 -2.08 -34.79 20.23
N LEU A 4 -1.11 -35.18 19.40
CA LEU A 4 -1.27 -35.28 17.95
C LEU A 4 -2.15 -36.47 17.52
N ALA A 5 -2.18 -37.54 18.32
CA ALA A 5 -3.00 -38.72 18.03
C ALA A 5 -4.52 -38.48 18.23
N ALA A 6 -4.92 -37.43 18.95
CA ALA A 6 -6.33 -37.07 19.13
C ALA A 6 -6.93 -36.37 17.89
N LEU A 7 -6.10 -35.81 17.00
CA LEU A 7 -6.54 -35.14 15.77
C LEU A 7 -6.98 -36.13 14.69
N ALA A 8 -6.46 -37.36 14.70
CA ALA A 8 -6.79 -38.39 13.70
C ALA A 8 -8.22 -38.98 13.87
N GLY A 9 -8.92 -38.67 14.96
CA GLY A 9 -10.24 -39.23 15.28
C GLY A 9 -11.44 -38.34 14.90
N ILE A 10 -11.24 -37.14 14.35
CA ILE A 10 -12.32 -36.23 13.98
C ILE A 10 -12.73 -36.51 12.53
N HIS A 11 -13.26 -37.71 12.30
CA HIS A 11 -13.87 -38.09 11.03
C HIS A 11 -15.32 -38.48 11.29
N GLN A 12 -16.19 -37.47 11.50
CA GLN A 12 -17.60 -37.52 11.09
C GLN A 12 -18.33 -36.20 11.37
N GLN A 13 -18.94 -35.65 10.31
CA GLN A 13 -20.09 -34.74 10.32
C GLN A 13 -19.88 -33.29 10.79
N SER A 14 -19.03 -32.53 10.11
CA SER A 14 -19.37 -31.14 9.77
C SER A 14 -18.53 -30.68 8.57
N SER A 15 -19.18 -30.44 7.43
CA SER A 15 -18.66 -29.50 6.44
C SER A 15 -18.71 -28.12 7.08
N ASP A 16 -17.58 -27.38 7.08
CA ASP A 16 -17.39 -26.01 7.59
C ASP A 16 -17.15 -25.80 9.10
N THR A 17 -16.24 -26.56 9.72
CA THR A 17 -15.53 -26.02 10.91
C THR A 17 -14.03 -25.87 10.64
N ASP A 18 -13.61 -24.65 10.31
CA ASP A 18 -12.20 -24.28 10.32
C ASP A 18 -11.67 -24.39 11.74
N ILE A 19 -10.77 -25.34 11.97
CA ILE A 19 -10.07 -25.48 13.24
C ILE A 19 -8.87 -24.54 13.21
N SER A 20 -8.79 -23.63 14.19
CA SER A 20 -7.62 -22.81 14.48
C SER A 20 -7.15 -23.01 15.92
N LEU A 21 -5.87 -23.30 16.10
CA LEU A 21 -5.20 -23.39 17.39
C LEU A 21 -4.17 -22.26 17.50
N THR A 22 -4.27 -21.44 18.54
CA THR A 22 -3.29 -20.39 18.84
C THR A 22 -2.51 -20.76 20.10
N LEU A 23 -1.18 -20.74 20.01
CA LEU A 23 -0.25 -21.02 21.09
C LEU A 23 0.65 -19.81 21.30
N THR A 24 0.82 -19.40 22.56
CA THR A 24 1.76 -18.32 22.92
C THR A 24 2.92 -18.91 23.70
N SER A 25 4.15 -18.64 23.25
CA SER A 25 5.39 -19.08 23.90
C SER A 25 6.41 -17.96 23.95
N LYS A 26 7.41 -18.09 24.84
CA LYS A 26 8.62 -17.26 24.77
C LYS A 26 9.49 -17.73 23.60
N ALA A 27 10.03 -16.80 22.84
CA ALA A 27 10.99 -17.13 21.79
C ALA A 27 12.35 -17.51 22.41
N ASP A 28 13.33 -17.86 21.58
CA ASP A 28 14.72 -18.09 22.01
C ASP A 28 15.30 -16.87 22.74
N ASP A 29 14.90 -15.67 22.31
CA ASP A 29 15.12 -14.43 23.05
C ASP A 29 13.98 -14.23 24.06
N PRO A 30 14.27 -14.16 25.38
CA PRO A 30 13.24 -14.01 26.41
C PRO A 30 12.47 -12.68 26.33
N THR A 31 13.00 -11.67 25.63
CA THR A 31 12.33 -10.39 25.37
C THR A 31 11.22 -10.52 24.32
N LEU A 32 11.31 -11.54 23.46
CA LEU A 32 10.37 -11.78 22.37
C LEU A 32 9.30 -12.81 22.76
N THR A 33 8.12 -12.65 22.15
CA THR A 33 6.99 -13.57 22.33
C THR A 33 6.54 -14.09 20.99
N ASP A 34 6.49 -15.42 20.88
CA ASP A 34 6.01 -16.12 19.69
C ASP A 34 4.54 -16.48 19.85
N VAL A 35 3.77 -16.17 18.81
CA VAL A 35 2.35 -16.50 18.66
C VAL A 35 2.26 -17.43 17.46
N THR A 36 2.07 -18.71 17.76
CA THR A 36 1.96 -19.76 16.76
C THR A 36 0.49 -20.06 16.50
N VAL A 37 0.05 -19.89 15.26
CA VAL A 37 -1.29 -20.19 14.79
C VAL A 37 -1.22 -21.39 13.84
N ILE A 38 -1.92 -22.47 14.20
CA ILE A 38 -2.09 -23.65 13.34
C ILE A 38 -3.54 -23.64 12.88
N ALA A 39 -3.77 -23.69 11.58
CA ALA A 39 -5.13 -23.72 11.07
C ALA A 39 -5.27 -24.51 9.77
N THR A 40 -6.49 -25.00 9.57
CA THR A 40 -6.89 -25.89 8.47
C THR A 40 -7.34 -25.14 7.21
N ASP A 41 -7.76 -23.87 7.35
CA ASP A 41 -8.00 -23.00 6.20
C ASP A 41 -6.69 -22.74 5.43
N CYS A 42 -6.63 -23.20 4.19
CA CYS A 42 -5.50 -22.99 3.27
C CYS A 42 -5.95 -22.30 1.98
N SER A 43 -7.13 -21.67 1.99
CA SER A 43 -7.69 -21.00 0.81
C SER A 43 -6.91 -19.74 0.43
N PRO A 44 -6.94 -19.32 -0.86
CA PRO A 44 -6.29 -18.08 -1.29
C PRO A 44 -6.77 -16.87 -0.49
N GLY A 45 -5.84 -15.99 -0.11
CA GLY A 45 -6.15 -14.82 0.73
C GLY A 45 -6.41 -15.12 2.21
N MET A 46 -6.34 -16.39 2.64
CA MET A 46 -6.43 -16.77 4.06
C MET A 46 -5.48 -15.96 4.94
N LEU A 47 -4.21 -15.80 4.54
CA LEU A 47 -3.22 -15.07 5.34
C LEU A 47 -3.64 -13.61 5.53
N ASN A 48 -4.21 -12.98 4.51
CA ASN A 48 -4.71 -11.61 4.61
C ASN A 48 -5.87 -11.51 5.61
N ARG A 49 -6.85 -12.44 5.52
CA ARG A 49 -7.96 -12.50 6.48
C ARG A 49 -7.46 -12.71 7.90
N ARG A 50 -6.49 -13.60 8.09
CA ARG A 50 -5.86 -13.83 9.40
C ARG A 50 -5.18 -12.60 9.94
N LEU A 51 -4.33 -11.94 9.15
CA LEU A 51 -3.67 -10.70 9.57
C LEU A 51 -4.67 -9.61 9.97
N LYS A 52 -5.83 -9.53 9.30
CA LYS A 52 -6.92 -8.60 9.67
C LYS A 52 -7.59 -8.95 10.99
N THR A 53 -7.72 -10.24 11.31
CA THR A 53 -8.36 -10.72 12.56
C THR A 53 -7.40 -10.90 13.73
N LEU A 54 -6.10 -10.97 13.45
CA LEU A 54 -5.05 -11.06 14.45
C LEU A 54 -5.01 -9.73 15.20
N HIS A 55 -5.60 -9.74 16.38
CA HIS A 55 -5.33 -8.73 17.38
C HIS A 55 -3.99 -9.12 17.99
N ALA A 56 -3.02 -8.21 18.00
CA ALA A 56 -1.78 -8.45 18.72
C ALA A 56 -2.13 -8.95 20.13
N PRO A 57 -1.50 -10.02 20.65
CA PRO A 57 -1.81 -10.54 21.98
C PRO A 57 -1.52 -9.52 23.10
N PHE A 58 -0.84 -8.44 22.74
CA PHE A 58 -0.49 -7.32 23.59
C PHE A 58 -0.95 -6.05 22.87
N GLU A 59 -1.69 -5.19 23.58
CA GLU A 59 -2.05 -3.85 23.11
C GLU A 59 -0.81 -2.95 22.84
N SER A 60 0.42 -3.45 22.98
CA SER A 60 1.69 -2.70 22.94
C SER A 60 2.90 -3.41 22.29
N GLY A 61 2.73 -4.54 21.60
CA GLY A 61 3.83 -5.30 20.98
C GLY A 61 4.00 -5.01 19.47
N GLU A 62 5.23 -4.80 19.02
CA GLU A 62 5.56 -4.62 17.59
C GLU A 62 5.90 -5.96 16.93
N LEU A 63 5.32 -6.22 15.75
CA LEU A 63 5.68 -7.39 14.93
C LEU A 63 7.12 -7.26 14.45
N ARG A 64 7.99 -8.20 14.87
CA ARG A 64 9.40 -8.24 14.48
C ARG A 64 9.69 -9.25 13.39
N ARG A 65 8.97 -10.36 13.40
CA ARG A 65 9.12 -11.43 12.42
C ARG A 65 7.80 -12.16 12.20
N ALA A 66 7.55 -12.60 10.98
CA ALA A 66 6.44 -13.48 10.65
C ALA A 66 6.90 -14.61 9.72
N GLN A 67 6.58 -15.85 10.08
CA GLN A 67 6.90 -17.02 9.26
C GLN A 67 5.63 -17.80 8.97
N LEU A 68 5.43 -18.21 7.73
CA LEU A 68 4.33 -19.08 7.32
C LEU A 68 4.86 -20.30 6.58
N TYR A 69 4.30 -21.45 6.94
CA TYR A 69 4.55 -22.73 6.31
C TYR A 69 3.21 -23.40 5.99
N MET A 70 3.02 -23.81 4.74
CA MET A 70 1.94 -24.71 4.37
C MET A 70 2.46 -26.14 4.25
N SER A 71 1.62 -27.09 4.66
CA SER A 71 1.88 -28.51 4.43
C SER A 71 1.90 -28.83 2.93
N SER A 72 2.57 -29.92 2.56
CA SER A 72 2.67 -30.36 1.16
C SER A 72 1.32 -30.80 0.58
N ASP A 73 0.37 -31.18 1.43
CA ASP A 73 -0.99 -31.61 1.07
C ASP A 73 -2.02 -30.47 1.10
N ASP A 74 -1.60 -29.22 1.36
CA ASP A 74 -2.49 -28.05 1.44
C ASP A 74 -3.60 -28.14 2.51
N MET A 75 -3.45 -29.02 3.49
CA MET A 75 -4.46 -29.23 4.54
C MET A 75 -4.22 -28.40 5.80
N ILE A 76 -2.97 -28.03 6.08
CA ILE A 76 -2.58 -27.34 7.31
C ILE A 76 -1.62 -26.20 7.00
N SER A 77 -1.85 -25.07 7.64
CA SER A 77 -0.95 -23.94 7.67
C SER A 77 -0.48 -23.69 9.10
N LEU A 78 0.82 -23.43 9.23
CA LEU A 78 1.50 -23.01 10.46
C LEU A 78 1.99 -21.59 10.25
N THR A 79 1.58 -20.65 11.10
CA THR A 79 2.06 -19.27 11.07
C THR A 79 2.62 -18.89 12.42
N VAL A 80 3.85 -18.38 12.47
CA VAL A 80 4.53 -17.96 13.69
C VAL A 80 4.77 -16.46 13.59
N PHE A 81 4.17 -15.69 14.50
CA PHE A 81 4.39 -14.26 14.65
C PHE A 81 5.25 -14.01 15.88
N THR A 82 6.38 -13.33 15.70
CA THR A 82 7.26 -12.95 16.80
C THR A 82 7.10 -11.46 17.09
N TYR A 83 6.69 -11.14 18.30
CA TYR A 83 6.48 -9.77 18.79
C TYR A 83 7.57 -9.37 19.80
N GLY A 84 7.99 -8.11 19.73
CA GLY A 84 8.87 -7.48 20.73
C GLY A 84 8.23 -6.23 21.33
N ALA A 85 8.82 -5.69 22.39
CA ALA A 85 8.33 -4.45 22.99
C ALA A 85 8.47 -3.26 22.02
N CYS A 86 7.53 -2.31 22.11
CA CYS A 86 7.55 -1.08 21.34
C CYS A 86 8.80 -0.23 21.68
N GLY A 87 9.50 0.25 20.66
CA GLY A 87 10.69 1.12 20.83
C GLY A 87 11.97 0.44 21.35
N GLU A 88 11.95 -0.85 21.67
CA GLU A 88 13.17 -1.61 22.01
C GLU A 88 13.93 -1.97 20.73
N GLU A 89 15.26 -1.80 20.73
CA GLU A 89 16.08 -2.23 19.59
C GLU A 89 16.19 -3.76 19.55
N PRO A 90 15.99 -4.38 18.36
CA PRO A 90 16.25 -5.81 18.19
C PRO A 90 17.70 -6.19 18.49
N VAL A 91 17.92 -7.43 18.92
CA VAL A 91 19.25 -8.03 18.93
C VAL A 91 19.70 -8.28 17.49
N TRP A 92 20.87 -7.76 17.14
CA TRP A 92 21.46 -7.90 15.81
C TRP A 92 22.43 -9.08 15.77
N ALA A 93 22.59 -9.65 14.58
CA ALA A 93 23.40 -10.82 14.38
C ALA A 93 24.91 -10.54 14.50
N THR A 94 25.65 -11.61 14.82
CA THR A 94 27.11 -11.60 14.85
C THR A 94 27.68 -12.46 13.72
N MET A 95 29.00 -12.38 13.50
CA MET A 95 29.68 -13.23 12.51
C MET A 95 29.56 -14.73 12.83
N GLU A 96 29.30 -15.11 14.08
CA GLU A 96 29.04 -16.51 14.45
C GLU A 96 27.73 -17.02 13.82
N ASP A 97 26.68 -16.18 13.79
CA ASP A 97 25.40 -16.52 13.17
C ASP A 97 25.50 -16.68 11.63
N ALA A 98 26.52 -16.06 11.02
CA ALA A 98 26.78 -16.10 9.58
C ALA A 98 27.60 -17.32 9.11
N GLN A 99 28.11 -18.15 10.03
CA GLN A 99 28.93 -19.33 9.69
C GLN A 99 28.28 -20.28 8.66
N PRO A 100 26.96 -20.61 8.75
CA PRO A 100 26.32 -21.49 7.78
C PRO A 100 26.31 -20.90 6.36
N LEU A 101 26.12 -19.58 6.25
CA LEU A 101 26.13 -18.87 4.98
C LEU A 101 27.54 -18.85 4.39
N LEU A 102 28.55 -18.49 5.19
CA LEU A 102 29.96 -18.45 4.77
C LEU A 102 30.44 -19.82 4.26
N ALA A 103 30.07 -20.90 4.95
CA ALA A 103 30.40 -22.27 4.54
C ALA A 103 29.79 -22.62 3.17
N GLN A 104 28.52 -22.24 2.94
CA GLN A 104 27.83 -22.51 1.68
C GLN A 104 28.35 -21.64 0.53
N VAL A 105 28.62 -20.36 0.76
CA VAL A 105 29.18 -19.44 -0.24
C VAL A 105 30.59 -19.88 -0.66
N THR A 106 31.41 -20.34 0.29
CA THR A 106 32.75 -20.87 -0.03
C THR A 106 32.69 -22.17 -0.84
N ALA A 107 31.67 -23.00 -0.60
CA ALA A 107 31.48 -24.26 -1.32
C ALA A 107 30.87 -24.09 -2.72
N SER A 108 30.05 -23.04 -2.92
CA SER A 108 29.42 -22.73 -4.20
C SER A 108 30.36 -21.90 -5.07
N GLN A 109 31.30 -22.57 -5.77
CA GLN A 109 32.20 -21.94 -6.74
C GLN A 109 31.50 -21.31 -7.96
N GLU A 110 30.17 -21.39 -8.04
CA GLU A 110 29.37 -20.87 -9.15
C GLU A 110 28.74 -19.52 -8.78
N SER A 111 29.11 -18.49 -9.54
CA SER A 111 28.38 -17.24 -9.76
C SER A 111 28.26 -16.23 -8.60
N HIS A 112 29.32 -15.43 -8.42
CA HIS A 112 29.36 -13.97 -8.69
C HIS A 112 30.47 -13.31 -7.83
N ALA A 113 31.19 -12.36 -8.44
CA ALA A 113 32.30 -11.53 -7.95
C ALA A 113 32.71 -11.70 -6.47
N ALA A 114 34.00 -11.98 -6.22
CA ALA A 114 34.63 -12.03 -4.90
C ALA A 114 34.05 -11.00 -3.91
N VAL A 115 33.04 -11.41 -3.14
CA VAL A 115 32.46 -10.59 -2.08
C VAL A 115 33.51 -10.56 -0.98
N SER A 116 33.99 -9.37 -0.61
CA SER A 116 34.94 -9.26 0.50
C SER A 116 34.28 -9.70 1.80
N GLU A 117 35.04 -10.32 2.71
CA GLU A 117 34.54 -10.70 4.03
C GLU A 117 33.97 -9.49 4.80
N GLU A 118 34.58 -8.31 4.62
CA GLU A 118 34.11 -7.03 5.14
C GLU A 118 32.68 -6.70 4.64
N SER A 119 32.43 -6.94 3.36
CA SER A 119 31.14 -6.70 2.73
C SER A 119 30.05 -7.67 3.23
N ILE A 120 30.41 -8.90 3.62
CA ILE A 120 29.48 -9.81 4.30
C ILE A 120 29.24 -9.34 5.73
N ALA A 121 30.29 -8.95 6.45
CA ALA A 121 30.19 -8.47 7.83
C ALA A 121 29.29 -7.25 7.97
N ASP A 122 29.36 -6.30 7.02
CA ASP A 122 28.48 -5.13 6.96
C ASP A 122 26.99 -5.53 6.88
N PHE A 123 26.67 -6.51 6.04
CA PHE A 123 25.29 -7.00 5.88
C PHE A 123 24.84 -7.83 7.10
N VAL A 124 25.73 -8.61 7.70
CA VAL A 124 25.45 -9.38 8.92
C VAL A 124 25.08 -8.46 10.08
N ALA A 125 25.78 -7.33 10.22
CA ALA A 125 25.57 -6.36 11.30
C ALA A 125 24.19 -5.67 11.26
N VAL A 126 23.48 -5.72 10.13
CA VAL A 126 22.14 -5.13 9.97
C VAL A 126 21.02 -6.17 10.02
N CYS A 127 21.35 -7.46 10.14
CA CYS A 127 20.40 -8.57 10.09
C CYS A 127 20.08 -9.13 11.48
N GLY A 128 18.89 -9.73 11.64
CA GLY A 128 18.55 -10.51 12.82
C GLY A 128 19.23 -11.90 12.84
N PRO A 129 19.57 -12.48 14.00
CA PRO A 129 20.25 -13.77 14.09
C PRO A 129 19.51 -14.92 13.37
N SER A 130 18.19 -15.02 13.57
CA SER A 130 17.39 -16.07 12.97
C SER A 130 17.22 -15.93 11.46
N TYR A 131 17.30 -14.72 10.93
CA TYR A 131 17.23 -14.47 9.49
C TYR A 131 18.47 -15.06 8.80
N LEU A 132 19.67 -14.77 9.31
CA LEU A 132 20.92 -15.26 8.73
C LEU A 132 21.05 -16.79 8.76
N ARG A 133 20.58 -17.44 9.83
CA ARG A 133 20.60 -18.92 9.94
C ARG A 133 19.80 -19.61 8.84
N ASN A 134 18.80 -18.93 8.27
CA ASN A 134 17.93 -19.46 7.22
C ASN A 134 18.22 -18.87 5.83
N LEU A 135 19.27 -18.05 5.69
CA LEU A 135 19.63 -17.40 4.43
C LEU A 135 20.47 -18.34 3.56
N THR A 136 20.05 -18.52 2.31
CA THR A 136 20.81 -19.30 1.31
C THR A 136 21.67 -18.36 0.45
N PRO A 137 22.76 -18.85 -0.18
CA PRO A 137 23.62 -18.02 -1.03
C PRO A 137 22.87 -17.28 -2.15
N ASN A 138 21.96 -17.95 -2.85
CA ASN A 138 21.19 -17.33 -3.94
C ASN A 138 20.26 -16.22 -3.43
N ARG A 139 19.68 -16.39 -2.24
CA ARG A 139 18.83 -15.38 -1.59
C ARG A 139 19.67 -14.21 -1.08
N TYR A 140 20.85 -14.47 -0.55
CA TYR A 140 21.75 -13.43 -0.03
C TYR A 140 22.01 -12.34 -1.08
N PHE A 141 22.38 -12.71 -2.32
CA PHE A 141 22.67 -11.71 -3.36
C PHE A 141 21.44 -10.86 -3.73
N ALA A 142 20.27 -11.50 -3.85
CA ALA A 142 19.04 -10.80 -4.21
C ALA A 142 18.56 -9.88 -3.08
N GLU A 143 18.48 -10.41 -1.85
CA GLU A 143 18.00 -9.68 -0.67
C GLU A 143 18.95 -8.55 -0.29
N ARG A 144 20.26 -8.76 -0.42
CA ARG A 144 21.24 -7.70 -0.23
C ARG A 144 21.08 -6.58 -1.25
N ARG A 145 20.95 -6.90 -2.55
CA ARG A 145 20.73 -5.88 -3.59
C ARG A 145 19.49 -5.03 -3.28
N LEU A 146 18.40 -5.68 -2.89
CA LEU A 146 17.15 -5.00 -2.52
C LEU A 146 17.37 -4.10 -1.29
N TYR A 147 18.05 -4.60 -0.26
CA TYR A 147 18.39 -3.82 0.93
C TYR A 147 19.21 -2.57 0.60
N GLU A 148 20.27 -2.70 -0.21
CA GLU A 148 21.12 -1.57 -0.61
C GLU A 148 20.36 -0.53 -1.46
N ASN A 149 19.36 -0.96 -2.24
CA ASN A 149 18.53 -0.05 -3.03
C ASN A 149 17.56 0.77 -2.18
N VAL A 150 17.12 0.24 -1.04
CA VAL A 150 16.10 0.90 -0.20
C VAL A 150 16.64 1.53 1.07
N ARG A 151 17.77 1.07 1.61
CA ARG A 151 18.39 1.66 2.80
C ARG A 151 18.63 3.16 2.61
N GLY A 152 18.31 3.96 3.63
CA GLY A 152 18.44 5.41 3.55
C GLY A 152 17.37 6.11 2.68
N THR A 153 16.42 5.37 2.12
CA THR A 153 15.31 5.90 1.31
C THR A 153 13.96 5.53 1.94
N GLU A 154 12.88 6.09 1.41
CA GLU A 154 11.51 5.70 1.77
C GLU A 154 10.92 4.66 0.81
N GLY A 155 11.73 4.11 -0.09
CA GLY A 155 11.30 3.27 -1.21
C GLY A 155 10.91 1.85 -0.83
N VAL A 156 10.33 1.17 -1.83
CA VAL A 156 10.09 -0.27 -1.84
C VAL A 156 10.73 -0.82 -3.10
N ASP A 157 11.50 -1.89 -2.97
CA ASP A 157 12.06 -2.61 -4.11
C ASP A 157 11.62 -4.09 -4.08
N VAL A 158 11.48 -4.68 -5.26
CA VAL A 158 10.86 -5.99 -5.46
C VAL A 158 11.67 -6.78 -6.46
N CYS A 159 11.89 -8.06 -6.15
CA CYS A 159 12.53 -9.02 -7.03
C CYS A 159 11.68 -10.27 -7.16
N PHE A 160 11.62 -10.83 -8.37
CA PHE A 160 11.01 -12.12 -8.64
C PHE A 160 12.09 -13.13 -9.01
N GLN A 161 12.01 -14.35 -8.47
CA GLN A 161 12.91 -15.45 -8.83
C GLN A 161 12.10 -16.72 -9.06
N LYS A 162 12.48 -17.51 -10.08
CA LYS A 162 11.82 -18.78 -10.36
C LYS A 162 12.13 -19.76 -9.25
N HIS A 163 11.14 -20.52 -8.80
CA HIS A 163 11.39 -21.64 -7.90
C HIS A 163 11.67 -22.89 -8.75
N GLU A 164 12.84 -23.50 -8.55
CA GLU A 164 13.34 -24.61 -9.37
C GLU A 164 12.90 -26.01 -8.88
N ASP A 165 12.13 -26.09 -7.80
CA ASP A 165 11.78 -27.36 -7.18
C ASP A 165 10.65 -28.08 -7.95
N THR A 166 10.79 -29.41 -8.10
CA THR A 166 10.00 -30.22 -9.04
C THR A 166 8.56 -30.49 -8.62
N ASP A 167 8.22 -30.25 -7.35
CA ASP A 167 6.94 -30.68 -6.76
C ASP A 167 5.80 -29.69 -7.00
N VAL A 168 6.07 -28.44 -7.38
CA VAL A 168 5.06 -27.40 -7.58
C VAL A 168 5.30 -26.62 -8.88
N SER A 169 4.56 -26.99 -9.92
CA SER A 169 4.58 -26.28 -11.22
C SER A 169 4.15 -24.82 -11.06
N ASN A 170 4.86 -23.91 -11.75
CA ASN A 170 4.60 -22.46 -11.80
C ASN A 170 4.70 -21.74 -10.44
N SER A 171 5.73 -22.03 -9.65
CA SER A 171 6.00 -21.34 -8.39
C SER A 171 7.10 -20.26 -8.54
N ALA A 172 6.95 -19.15 -7.82
CA ALA A 172 7.89 -18.03 -7.86
C ALA A 172 8.11 -17.43 -6.47
N TRP A 173 9.35 -17.06 -6.19
CA TRP A 173 9.71 -16.24 -5.04
C TRP A 173 9.45 -14.78 -5.35
N VAL A 174 8.69 -14.12 -4.48
CA VAL A 174 8.43 -12.69 -4.46
C VAL A 174 9.17 -12.12 -3.24
N THR A 175 10.25 -11.40 -3.48
CA THR A 175 11.07 -10.78 -2.44
C THR A 175 10.88 -9.28 -2.47
N ILE A 176 10.54 -8.69 -1.34
CA ILE A 176 10.18 -7.28 -1.19
C ILE A 176 11.01 -6.70 -0.05
N ALA A 177 11.75 -5.62 -0.32
CA ALA A 177 12.38 -4.81 0.71
C ALA A 177 11.64 -3.48 0.81
N ALA A 178 11.13 -3.16 1.99
CA ALA A 178 10.38 -1.94 2.24
C ALA A 178 11.02 -1.16 3.38
N ALA A 179 11.52 0.04 3.08
CA ALA A 179 12.15 0.90 4.09
C ALA A 179 11.09 1.66 4.88
N ASN A 180 11.33 1.81 6.19
CA ASN A 180 10.53 2.61 7.10
C ASN A 180 9.01 2.29 7.03
N VAL A 181 8.67 1.02 7.25
CA VAL A 181 7.29 0.54 7.30
C VAL A 181 7.05 -0.25 8.57
N ILE A 182 5.80 -0.25 9.03
CA ILE A 182 5.33 -1.19 10.05
C ILE A 182 5.14 -2.55 9.36
N PRO A 183 5.85 -3.63 9.77
CA PRO A 183 5.81 -4.92 9.09
C PRO A 183 4.39 -5.47 8.96
N GLU A 184 3.58 -5.32 10.01
CA GLU A 184 2.20 -5.82 10.02
C GLU A 184 1.33 -5.12 8.95
N VAL A 185 1.44 -3.79 8.85
CA VAL A 185 0.71 -3.01 7.84
C VAL A 185 1.17 -3.40 6.44
N MET A 186 2.49 -3.48 6.22
CA MET A 186 3.04 -3.86 4.92
C MET A 186 2.61 -5.28 4.52
N LEU A 187 2.66 -6.26 5.44
CA LEU A 187 2.22 -7.64 5.20
C LEU A 187 0.73 -7.70 4.86
N LYS A 188 -0.13 -6.95 5.57
CA LYS A 188 -1.56 -6.85 5.25
C LYS A 188 -1.76 -6.34 3.82
N LYS A 189 -1.02 -5.32 3.41
CA LYS A 189 -1.11 -4.79 2.04
C LYS A 189 -0.62 -5.80 1.00
N VAL A 190 0.59 -6.33 1.15
CA VAL A 190 1.20 -7.27 0.19
C VAL A 190 0.33 -8.51 -0.01
N THR A 191 -0.14 -9.12 1.09
CA THR A 191 -0.97 -10.33 1.02
C THR A 191 -2.34 -10.06 0.38
N ALA A 192 -2.89 -8.85 0.50
CA ALA A 192 -4.12 -8.47 -0.19
C ALA A 192 -3.92 -8.40 -1.71
N VAL A 193 -2.82 -7.77 -2.16
CA VAL A 193 -2.50 -7.65 -3.60
C VAL A 193 -2.22 -9.02 -4.22
N LEU A 194 -1.43 -9.87 -3.56
CA LEU A 194 -1.18 -11.23 -4.04
C LEU A 194 -2.47 -12.05 -4.15
N ALA A 195 -3.35 -11.97 -3.15
CA ALA A 195 -4.64 -12.66 -3.18
C ALA A 195 -5.55 -12.16 -4.30
N ALA A 196 -5.62 -10.84 -4.51
CA ALA A 196 -6.39 -10.24 -5.60
C ALA A 196 -5.83 -10.61 -6.99
N GLY A 197 -4.51 -10.77 -7.08
CA GLY A 197 -3.82 -11.28 -8.28
C GLY A 197 -4.04 -12.77 -8.53
N GLY A 198 -4.72 -13.50 -7.63
CA GLY A 198 -4.93 -14.94 -7.76
C GLY A 198 -3.71 -15.77 -7.36
N LEU A 199 -2.86 -15.27 -6.46
CA LEU A 199 -1.73 -16.01 -5.90
C LEU A 199 -2.02 -16.50 -4.48
N SER A 200 -1.65 -17.75 -4.23
CA SER A 200 -1.61 -18.39 -2.92
C SER A 200 -0.20 -18.34 -2.34
N VAL A 201 -0.11 -18.02 -1.05
CA VAL A 201 1.14 -17.92 -0.30
C VAL A 201 1.45 -19.27 0.37
N ARG A 202 2.43 -20.03 -0.15
CA ARG A 202 2.80 -21.35 0.43
C ARG A 202 3.86 -21.26 1.52
N ARG A 203 4.79 -20.33 1.37
CA ARG A 203 5.80 -20.00 2.38
C ARG A 203 5.94 -18.50 2.45
N MET A 204 6.19 -17.98 3.65
CA MET A 204 6.51 -16.58 3.83
C MET A 204 7.51 -16.43 4.97
N ASN A 205 8.48 -15.54 4.80
CA ASN A 205 9.30 -15.01 5.88
C ASN A 205 9.25 -13.49 5.80
N CYS A 206 9.01 -12.85 6.92
CA CYS A 206 9.13 -11.41 7.09
C CYS A 206 10.09 -11.18 8.24
N ASP A 207 11.16 -10.44 7.99
CA ASP A 207 12.20 -10.13 8.98
C ASP A 207 12.52 -8.63 8.96
N LEU A 208 12.93 -8.10 10.10
CA LEU A 208 13.39 -6.73 10.23
C LEU A 208 14.92 -6.64 10.09
N MET A 209 15.36 -5.69 9.29
CA MET A 209 16.75 -5.28 9.14
C MET A 209 16.94 -3.85 9.62
N ARG A 210 18.15 -3.52 10.10
CA ARG A 210 18.48 -2.15 10.52
C ARG A 210 18.47 -1.22 9.30
N GLY A 211 17.78 -0.10 9.38
CA GLY A 211 17.77 0.95 8.37
C GLY A 211 18.75 2.09 8.68
N ASP A 212 19.11 2.85 7.65
CA ASP A 212 20.01 4.01 7.77
C ASP A 212 19.28 5.33 8.02
N LEU A 213 17.96 5.37 7.80
CA LEU A 213 17.16 6.54 8.15
C LEU A 213 17.15 6.69 9.67
N GLY A 214 17.43 7.91 10.15
CA GLY A 214 17.44 8.22 11.57
C GLY A 214 16.13 7.80 12.25
N SER A 215 16.18 7.58 13.56
CA SER A 215 15.02 7.19 14.34
C SER A 215 13.84 8.15 14.12
N ILE A 216 12.67 7.62 13.77
CA ILE A 216 11.44 8.38 13.75
C ILE A 216 10.88 8.32 15.18
N GLY A 217 11.00 9.42 15.92
CA GLY A 217 10.65 9.45 17.34
C GLY A 217 11.51 8.48 18.15
N SER A 218 10.87 7.54 18.85
CA SER A 218 11.53 6.49 19.64
C SER A 218 11.85 5.20 18.87
N ARG A 219 11.44 5.10 17.59
CA ARG A 219 11.65 3.89 16.78
C ARG A 219 12.86 4.07 15.85
N PRO A 220 13.83 3.14 15.86
CA PRO A 220 14.87 3.10 14.83
C PRO A 220 14.25 2.94 13.44
N GLY A 221 14.89 3.50 12.41
CA GLY A 221 14.51 3.18 11.03
C GLY A 221 14.81 1.72 10.73
N PHE A 222 13.84 1.00 10.16
CA PHE A 222 14.02 -0.40 9.78
C PHE A 222 13.70 -0.63 8.31
N VAL A 223 14.26 -1.69 7.74
CA VAL A 223 13.87 -2.25 6.45
C VAL A 223 13.15 -3.57 6.72
N SER A 224 11.89 -3.67 6.29
CA SER A 224 11.16 -4.94 6.32
C SER A 224 11.54 -5.75 5.08
N MET A 225 12.13 -6.93 5.29
CA MET A 225 12.43 -7.90 4.24
C MET A 225 11.33 -8.98 4.23
N ILE A 226 10.53 -9.01 3.18
CA ILE A 226 9.41 -9.96 3.01
C ILE A 226 9.76 -10.87 1.84
N ASN A 227 9.85 -12.17 2.10
CA ASN A 227 10.09 -13.18 1.09
C ASN A 227 8.93 -14.20 1.06
N ILE A 228 8.24 -14.29 -0.08
CA ILE A 228 7.02 -15.08 -0.23
C ILE A 228 7.21 -16.08 -1.37
N LEU A 229 6.92 -17.35 -1.11
CA LEU A 229 6.74 -18.35 -2.16
C LEU A 229 5.27 -18.30 -2.62
N ALA A 230 5.06 -17.72 -3.79
CA ALA A 230 3.76 -17.58 -4.41
C ALA A 230 3.51 -18.71 -5.43
N THR A 231 2.27 -19.18 -5.47
CA THR A 231 1.78 -20.19 -6.41
C THR A 231 0.42 -19.78 -6.97
N PRO A 232 0.06 -20.15 -8.21
CA PRO A 232 -1.27 -19.89 -8.74
C PRO A 232 -2.33 -20.48 -7.83
N ALA A 233 -3.35 -19.69 -7.51
CA ALA A 233 -4.50 -20.17 -6.76
C ALA A 233 -5.22 -21.29 -7.56
N PRO A 234 -5.69 -22.36 -6.90
CA PRO A 234 -6.45 -23.40 -7.57
C PRO A 234 -7.72 -22.82 -8.21
N GLN A 235 -8.04 -23.24 -9.44
CA GLN A 235 -9.18 -22.72 -10.22
C GLN A 235 -10.55 -22.85 -9.51
N SER A 236 -10.67 -23.72 -8.51
CA SER A 236 -11.86 -23.90 -7.68
C SER A 236 -12.03 -22.82 -6.61
N ALA A 237 -11.00 -22.04 -6.30
CA ALA A 237 -11.08 -20.96 -5.33
C ALA A 237 -11.73 -19.75 -5.98
N GLN A 238 -12.86 -19.32 -5.43
CA GLN A 238 -13.50 -18.05 -5.79
C GLN A 238 -12.55 -16.92 -5.37
N THR A 239 -11.77 -16.39 -6.31
CA THR A 239 -11.01 -15.15 -6.08
C THR A 239 -12.02 -14.01 -5.84
N PRO A 240 -11.82 -13.15 -4.82
CA PRO A 240 -12.73 -12.04 -4.54
C PRO A 240 -12.93 -11.10 -5.74
N ALA A 241 -11.90 -10.96 -6.57
CA ALA A 241 -11.96 -10.33 -7.87
C ALA A 241 -12.12 -11.41 -8.96
N GLN A 242 -13.31 -11.53 -9.56
CA GLN A 242 -13.55 -12.35 -10.75
C GLN A 242 -12.84 -11.77 -11.99
N GLY A 243 -11.51 -11.71 -11.96
CA GLY A 243 -10.63 -11.57 -13.12
C GLY A 243 -10.04 -12.93 -13.49
N GLU A 244 -9.58 -13.09 -14.72
CA GLU A 244 -8.73 -14.24 -15.03
C GLU A 244 -7.50 -14.23 -14.11
N PRO A 245 -7.02 -15.39 -13.62
CA PRO A 245 -5.81 -15.43 -12.80
C PRO A 245 -4.67 -14.78 -13.58
N PHE A 246 -4.04 -13.75 -12.99
CA PHE A 246 -3.00 -12.96 -13.67
C PHE A 246 -1.77 -13.80 -14.07
N PHE A 247 -1.60 -14.99 -13.49
CA PHE A 247 -0.40 -15.79 -13.58
C PHE A 247 -0.66 -17.12 -14.30
N THR A 248 -0.68 -17.07 -15.64
CA THR A 248 -0.73 -18.27 -16.50
C THR A 248 0.63 -18.64 -17.09
N THR A 249 1.69 -17.91 -16.73
CA THR A 249 3.02 -18.04 -17.34
C THR A 249 4.16 -18.09 -16.33
N ASP A 250 5.11 -18.99 -16.60
CA ASP A 250 6.42 -19.09 -15.93
C ASP A 250 7.39 -17.98 -16.33
N ASN A 251 7.04 -17.17 -17.33
CA ASN A 251 7.88 -16.08 -17.79
C ASN A 251 7.73 -14.88 -16.86
N LEU A 252 8.70 -14.69 -15.96
CA LEU A 252 8.74 -13.56 -15.02
C LEU A 252 8.89 -12.19 -15.71
N ASP A 253 9.25 -12.16 -17.00
CA ASP A 253 9.29 -10.92 -17.80
C ASP A 253 7.93 -10.58 -18.44
N ALA A 254 6.90 -11.40 -18.24
CA ALA A 254 5.58 -11.16 -18.78
C ALA A 254 4.96 -9.86 -18.23
N PRO A 255 4.05 -9.20 -18.99
CA PRO A 255 3.42 -7.96 -18.56
C PRO A 255 2.76 -8.03 -17.17
N CYS A 256 2.13 -9.14 -16.82
CA CYS A 256 1.46 -9.32 -15.53
C CYS A 256 2.43 -9.24 -14.32
N TRP A 257 3.64 -9.79 -14.44
CA TRP A 257 4.66 -9.68 -13.40
C TRP A 257 5.21 -8.27 -13.28
N ARG A 258 5.34 -7.55 -14.40
CA ARG A 258 5.75 -6.13 -14.39
C ARG A 258 4.69 -5.24 -13.76
N GLU A 259 3.42 -5.49 -14.03
CA GLU A 259 2.30 -4.80 -13.40
C GLU A 259 2.29 -5.06 -11.88
N LEU A 260 2.40 -6.32 -11.45
CA LEU A 260 2.53 -6.67 -10.03
C LEU A 260 3.74 -5.98 -9.37
N ALA A 261 4.89 -5.92 -10.05
CA ALA A 261 6.07 -5.21 -9.56
C ALA A 261 5.77 -3.73 -9.28
N GLN A 262 5.10 -3.07 -10.21
CA GLN A 262 4.73 -1.66 -10.10
C GLN A 262 3.72 -1.43 -8.98
N GLU A 263 2.74 -2.32 -8.82
CA GLU A 263 1.78 -2.28 -7.74
C GLU A 263 2.46 -2.45 -6.37
N LEU A 264 3.33 -3.45 -6.22
CA LEU A 264 4.07 -3.71 -4.98
C LEU A 264 5.07 -2.58 -4.64
N HIS A 265 5.70 -1.95 -5.64
CA HIS A 265 6.54 -0.75 -5.44
C HIS A 265 5.74 0.42 -4.87
N ARG A 266 4.48 0.56 -5.28
CA ARG A 266 3.60 1.67 -4.88
C ARG A 266 2.78 1.38 -3.63
N ILE A 267 2.63 0.11 -3.26
CA ILE A 267 1.65 -0.35 -2.29
C ILE A 267 1.76 0.33 -0.93
N LYS A 268 3.00 0.65 -0.50
CA LYS A 268 3.28 1.39 0.75
C LYS A 268 2.45 2.67 0.80
N TRP A 269 2.40 3.39 -0.31
CA TRP A 269 1.84 4.74 -0.42
C TRP A 269 0.34 4.80 -0.75
N LEU A 270 -0.31 3.67 -0.92
CA LEU A 270 -1.73 3.63 -1.25
C LEU A 270 -2.59 3.69 0.01
N ASN A 271 -3.62 4.53 -0.07
CA ASN A 271 -4.63 4.69 0.97
C ASN A 271 -5.41 3.37 1.19
N PRO A 272 -5.80 3.02 2.43
CA PRO A 272 -6.59 1.82 2.71
C PRO A 272 -7.87 1.70 1.86
N THR A 273 -8.63 2.79 1.71
CA THR A 273 -9.84 2.83 0.87
C THR A 273 -9.52 2.64 -0.61
N THR A 274 -8.36 3.09 -1.09
CA THR A 274 -7.89 2.80 -2.45
C THR A 274 -7.64 1.30 -2.64
N LEU A 275 -7.02 0.65 -1.65
CA LEU A 275 -6.78 -0.79 -1.70
C LEU A 275 -8.10 -1.57 -1.66
N GLU A 276 -9.03 -1.20 -0.79
CA GLU A 276 -10.34 -1.84 -0.69
C GLU A 276 -11.15 -1.71 -1.98
N LEU A 277 -11.21 -0.50 -2.56
CA LEU A 277 -11.89 -0.27 -3.82
C LEU A 277 -11.20 -1.01 -4.98
N GLY A 278 -9.89 -0.90 -5.10
CA GLY A 278 -9.13 -1.44 -6.23
C GLY A 278 -9.06 -2.96 -6.25
N LEU A 279 -8.93 -3.59 -5.07
CA LEU A 279 -8.83 -5.05 -4.92
C LEU A 279 -10.20 -5.72 -4.74
N GLY A 280 -11.19 -5.00 -4.18
CA GLY A 280 -12.55 -5.49 -3.99
C GLY A 280 -13.44 -5.37 -5.23
N THR A 281 -13.03 -4.59 -6.23
CA THR A 281 -13.76 -4.41 -7.49
C THR A 281 -12.88 -4.77 -8.70
N LYS A 282 -13.46 -4.76 -9.91
CA LYS A 282 -12.71 -5.00 -11.16
C LYS A 282 -11.97 -3.74 -11.68
N LEU A 283 -11.82 -2.70 -10.86
CA LEU A 283 -11.21 -1.43 -11.27
C LEU A 283 -9.67 -1.52 -11.37
N GLY A 284 -9.04 -2.27 -10.46
CA GLY A 284 -7.58 -2.25 -10.27
C GLY A 284 -7.10 -1.04 -9.46
N LEU A 285 -5.88 -1.12 -8.93
CA LEU A 285 -5.35 -0.14 -7.98
C LEU A 285 -5.19 1.26 -8.57
N GLN A 286 -4.73 1.37 -9.82
CA GLN A 286 -4.49 2.68 -10.44
C GLN A 286 -5.78 3.47 -10.67
N ARG A 287 -6.85 2.81 -11.12
CA ARG A 287 -8.18 3.45 -11.26
C ARG A 287 -8.75 3.84 -9.91
N ALA A 288 -8.60 2.96 -8.91
CA ALA A 288 -9.03 3.24 -7.56
C ALA A 288 -8.32 4.47 -6.97
N GLU A 289 -7.00 4.62 -7.15
CA GLU A 289 -6.22 5.77 -6.66
C GLU A 289 -6.75 7.09 -7.25
N ILE A 290 -7.08 7.10 -8.54
CA ILE A 290 -7.66 8.27 -9.21
C ILE A 290 -9.04 8.61 -8.63
N LEU A 291 -9.90 7.60 -8.48
CA LEU A 291 -11.28 7.81 -8.02
C LEU A 291 -11.35 8.24 -6.54
N THR A 292 -10.55 7.65 -5.66
CA THR A 292 -10.47 8.07 -4.26
C THR A 292 -9.91 9.48 -4.13
N ALA A 293 -8.89 9.83 -4.93
CA ALA A 293 -8.37 11.20 -4.99
C ALA A 293 -9.46 12.20 -5.44
N PHE A 294 -10.29 11.85 -6.43
CA PHE A 294 -11.38 12.72 -6.87
C PHE A 294 -12.45 12.89 -5.79
N CYS A 295 -12.82 11.82 -5.08
CA CYS A 295 -13.73 11.91 -3.93
C CYS A 295 -13.19 12.86 -2.86
N SER A 296 -11.92 12.71 -2.46
CA SER A 296 -11.26 13.60 -1.50
C SER A 296 -11.26 15.05 -1.96
N MET A 297 -10.90 15.31 -3.23
CA MET A 297 -10.82 16.67 -3.76
C MET A 297 -12.20 17.34 -3.87
N LEU A 298 -13.22 16.59 -4.30
CA LEU A 298 -14.57 17.09 -4.52
C LEU A 298 -15.40 17.20 -3.24
N HIS A 299 -14.96 16.60 -2.12
CA HIS A 299 -15.70 16.63 -0.86
C HIS A 299 -16.03 18.05 -0.40
N GLY A 300 -15.07 18.98 -0.45
CA GLY A 300 -15.30 20.39 -0.07
C GLY A 300 -16.33 21.08 -0.97
N PRO A 301 -16.09 21.18 -2.29
CA PRO A 301 -17.04 21.79 -3.23
C PRO A 301 -18.45 21.18 -3.18
N LEU A 302 -18.57 19.85 -3.12
CA LEU A 302 -19.87 19.19 -3.11
C LEU A 302 -20.60 19.34 -1.77
N SER A 303 -19.89 19.38 -0.64
CA SER A 303 -20.49 19.62 0.68
C SER A 303 -21.20 20.97 0.78
N LYS A 304 -20.75 21.98 0.01
CA LYS A 304 -21.42 23.29 -0.07
C LYS A 304 -22.78 23.23 -0.77
N ILE A 305 -22.97 22.26 -1.66
CA ILE A 305 -24.26 22.02 -2.34
C ILE A 305 -25.20 21.31 -1.38
N ASN A 306 -24.75 20.18 -0.81
CA ASN A 306 -25.50 19.42 0.17
C ASN A 306 -24.57 18.54 1.02
N ALA A 307 -24.27 18.98 2.24
CA ALA A 307 -23.36 18.29 3.15
C ALA A 307 -23.83 16.88 3.56
N PHE A 308 -25.14 16.63 3.59
CA PHE A 308 -25.68 15.30 3.92
C PHE A 308 -25.57 14.35 2.72
N ALA A 309 -25.94 14.80 1.52
CA ALA A 309 -25.88 13.97 0.32
C ALA A 309 -24.45 13.67 -0.13
N PHE A 310 -23.52 14.60 0.08
CA PHE A 310 -22.14 14.53 -0.40
C PHE A 310 -21.10 14.42 0.71
N SER A 311 -21.42 13.70 1.79
CA SER A 311 -20.44 13.29 2.80
C SER A 311 -19.40 12.33 2.20
N ARG A 312 -18.18 12.25 2.77
CA ARG A 312 -17.15 11.30 2.28
C ARG A 312 -17.69 9.87 2.11
N PRO A 313 -18.39 9.25 3.10
CA PRO A 313 -18.93 7.91 2.93
C PRO A 313 -19.89 7.80 1.74
N ASN A 314 -20.72 8.81 1.49
CA ASN A 314 -21.65 8.80 0.35
C ASN A 314 -20.92 8.95 -0.99
N LEU A 315 -19.83 9.72 -1.06
CA LEU A 315 -18.99 9.81 -2.26
C LEU A 315 -18.32 8.47 -2.58
N HIS A 316 -17.77 7.81 -1.55
CA HIS A 316 -17.19 6.46 -1.69
C HIS A 316 -18.24 5.42 -2.09
N ALA A 317 -19.43 5.46 -1.48
CA ALA A 317 -20.52 4.57 -1.83
C ALA A 317 -20.97 4.69 -3.30
N VAL A 318 -20.80 5.84 -3.95
CA VAL A 318 -21.06 5.99 -5.39
C VAL A 318 -20.05 5.21 -6.24
N ILE A 319 -18.76 5.32 -5.94
CA ILE A 319 -17.70 4.63 -6.72
C ILE A 319 -17.60 3.13 -6.41
N GLU A 320 -18.05 2.71 -5.23
CA GLU A 320 -18.13 1.31 -4.80
C GLU A 320 -19.38 0.59 -5.34
N ASN A 321 -20.42 1.34 -5.75
CA ASN A 321 -21.66 0.74 -6.23
C ASN A 321 -21.45 0.01 -7.58
N PRO A 322 -21.78 -1.29 -7.68
CA PRO A 322 -21.64 -2.06 -8.92
C PRO A 322 -22.39 -1.46 -10.12
N SER A 323 -23.48 -0.74 -9.87
CA SER A 323 -24.29 -0.09 -10.92
C SER A 323 -23.54 1.07 -11.59
N TYR A 324 -22.53 1.63 -10.93
CA TYR A 324 -21.77 2.78 -11.41
C TYR A 324 -20.31 2.45 -11.75
N THR A 325 -19.86 1.22 -11.49
CA THR A 325 -18.46 0.80 -11.71
C THR A 325 -17.97 1.03 -13.13
N THR A 326 -18.80 0.78 -14.16
CA THR A 326 -18.42 1.06 -15.55
C THR A 326 -18.18 2.55 -15.79
N TYR A 327 -19.03 3.43 -15.25
CA TYR A 327 -18.84 4.87 -15.38
C TYR A 327 -17.60 5.34 -14.63
N ALA A 328 -17.37 4.83 -13.41
CA ALA A 328 -16.18 5.14 -12.62
C ALA A 328 -14.90 4.66 -13.34
N SER A 329 -14.91 3.48 -13.94
CA SER A 329 -13.81 2.99 -14.78
C SER A 329 -13.58 3.92 -15.97
N ASP A 330 -14.62 4.23 -16.75
CA ASP A 330 -14.53 5.09 -17.93
C ASP A 330 -13.97 6.49 -17.60
N ILE A 331 -14.33 7.05 -16.44
CA ILE A 331 -13.79 8.31 -15.93
C ILE A 331 -12.28 8.20 -15.65
N ALA A 332 -11.86 7.14 -14.96
CA ALA A 332 -10.45 6.91 -14.66
C ALA A 332 -9.65 6.62 -15.94
N ASP A 333 -10.21 5.84 -16.87
CA ASP A 333 -9.62 5.53 -18.18
C ASP A 333 -9.46 6.79 -19.03
N LEU A 334 -10.46 7.69 -19.03
CA LEU A 334 -10.38 8.99 -19.69
C LEU A 334 -9.23 9.84 -19.10
N PHE A 335 -9.07 9.84 -17.78
CA PHE A 335 -7.96 10.55 -17.11
C PHE A 335 -6.60 9.97 -17.49
N MET A 336 -6.46 8.65 -17.43
CA MET A 336 -5.22 7.96 -17.81
C MET A 336 -4.87 8.23 -19.28
N ALA A 337 -5.82 8.04 -20.19
CA ALA A 337 -5.62 8.28 -21.62
C ALA A 337 -5.18 9.72 -21.92
N HIS A 338 -5.77 10.71 -21.23
CA HIS A 338 -5.44 12.13 -21.43
C HIS A 338 -4.00 12.47 -21.02
N PHE A 339 -3.50 11.86 -19.94
CA PHE A 339 -2.18 12.18 -19.37
C PHE A 339 -1.07 11.17 -19.73
N ASN A 340 -1.36 10.11 -20.49
CA ASN A 340 -0.38 9.11 -20.86
C ASN A 340 0.77 9.71 -21.71
N PRO A 341 2.02 9.73 -21.21
CA PRO A 341 3.16 10.27 -21.95
C PRO A 341 3.55 9.39 -23.15
N ASN A 342 3.21 8.10 -23.11
CA ASN A 342 3.61 7.10 -24.10
C ASN A 342 2.50 6.79 -25.12
N ALA A 343 1.40 7.56 -25.14
CA ALA A 343 0.32 7.35 -26.09
C ALA A 343 0.77 7.65 -27.53
N ALA A 344 0.83 6.62 -28.37
CA ALA A 344 1.18 6.75 -29.79
C ALA A 344 0.16 7.58 -30.57
N THR A 345 -1.12 7.41 -30.26
CA THR A 345 -2.25 8.18 -30.80
C THR A 345 -3.19 8.54 -29.66
N ARG A 346 -3.70 9.78 -29.66
CA ARG A 346 -4.65 10.24 -28.65
C ARG A 346 -6.04 10.33 -29.30
N PRO A 347 -7.05 9.64 -28.76
CA PRO A 347 -8.43 9.91 -29.16
C PRO A 347 -8.78 11.36 -28.84
N ASP A 348 -9.79 11.91 -29.52
CA ASP A 348 -10.25 13.26 -29.19
C ASP A 348 -10.84 13.27 -27.79
N PHE A 349 -10.09 13.87 -26.87
CA PHE A 349 -10.46 13.96 -25.47
C PHE A 349 -11.82 14.63 -25.27
N ASN A 350 -12.13 15.68 -26.05
CA ASN A 350 -13.39 16.41 -25.87
C ASN A 350 -14.57 15.54 -26.30
N GLU A 351 -14.44 14.82 -27.42
CA GLU A 351 -15.47 13.92 -27.93
C GLU A 351 -15.76 12.78 -26.95
N GLU A 352 -14.72 12.10 -26.45
CA GLU A 352 -14.89 11.00 -25.50
C GLU A 352 -15.45 11.47 -24.16
N ALA A 353 -15.03 12.64 -23.68
CA ALA A 353 -15.58 13.23 -22.48
C ALA A 353 -17.06 13.65 -22.65
N GLU A 354 -17.46 14.16 -23.81
CA GLU A 354 -18.85 14.50 -24.11
C GLU A 354 -19.75 13.27 -24.15
N LYS A 355 -19.34 12.21 -24.87
CA LYS A 355 -20.05 10.92 -24.88
C LYS A 355 -20.26 10.36 -23.48
N LEU A 356 -19.21 10.41 -22.65
CA LEU A 356 -19.29 9.94 -21.26
C LEU A 356 -20.25 10.81 -20.43
N GLN A 357 -20.19 12.15 -20.57
CA GLN A 357 -21.13 13.05 -19.90
C GLN A 357 -22.58 12.80 -20.29
N GLU A 358 -22.88 12.54 -21.57
CA GLU A 358 -24.23 12.21 -22.04
C GLU A 358 -24.76 10.92 -21.42
N ARG A 359 -23.94 9.87 -21.37
CA ARG A 359 -24.27 8.60 -20.71
C ARG A 359 -24.55 8.79 -19.22
N ILE A 360 -23.75 9.62 -18.54
CA ILE A 360 -23.95 9.93 -17.11
C ILE A 360 -25.22 10.77 -16.90
N ARG A 361 -25.54 11.70 -17.80
CA ARG A 361 -26.76 12.53 -17.71
C ARG A 361 -28.05 11.70 -17.72
N ALA A 362 -28.04 10.53 -18.35
CA ALA A 362 -29.17 9.61 -18.38
C ALA A 362 -29.44 8.87 -17.06
N LEU A 363 -28.55 8.98 -16.05
CA LEU A 363 -28.76 8.35 -14.75
C LEU A 363 -29.94 8.99 -13.99
N THR A 364 -30.75 8.13 -13.37
CA THR A 364 -31.92 8.52 -12.58
C THR A 364 -31.56 9.03 -11.18
N ASN A 365 -30.45 8.54 -10.61
CA ASN A 365 -29.98 8.98 -9.30
C ASN A 365 -29.22 10.31 -9.41
N GLU A 366 -29.84 11.38 -8.92
CA GLU A 366 -29.32 12.74 -8.94
C GLU A 366 -27.96 12.90 -8.25
N SER A 367 -27.78 12.29 -7.07
CA SER A 367 -26.54 12.40 -6.30
C SER A 367 -25.38 11.71 -7.04
N ALA A 368 -25.60 10.47 -7.50
CA ALA A 368 -24.59 9.74 -8.27
C ALA A 368 -24.24 10.45 -9.58
N ARG A 369 -25.26 10.94 -10.29
CA ARG A 369 -25.08 11.75 -11.51
C ARG A 369 -24.22 12.99 -11.26
N THR A 370 -24.49 13.71 -10.18
CA THR A 370 -23.75 14.93 -9.81
C THR A 370 -22.28 14.61 -9.52
N VAL A 371 -22.01 13.57 -8.73
CA VAL A 371 -20.64 13.14 -8.39
C VAL A 371 -19.87 12.74 -9.65
N LEU A 372 -20.45 11.86 -10.48
CA LEU A 372 -19.78 11.35 -11.69
C LEU A 372 -19.54 12.46 -12.73
N LEU A 373 -20.50 13.37 -12.93
CA LEU A 373 -20.29 14.53 -13.81
C LEU A 373 -19.19 15.45 -13.28
N LYS A 374 -19.13 15.67 -11.97
CA LYS A 374 -18.07 16.47 -11.35
C LYS A 374 -16.71 15.81 -11.46
N MET A 375 -16.63 14.49 -11.38
CA MET A 375 -15.38 13.78 -11.67
C MET A 375 -14.94 13.97 -13.14
N VAL A 376 -15.85 13.98 -14.11
CA VAL A 376 -15.48 14.34 -15.50
C VAL A 376 -15.00 15.80 -15.58
N ASP A 377 -15.63 16.73 -14.86
CA ASP A 377 -15.14 18.10 -14.77
C ASP A 377 -13.71 18.17 -14.21
N VAL A 378 -13.38 17.35 -13.19
CA VAL A 378 -12.00 17.23 -12.67
C VAL A 378 -11.04 16.82 -13.78
N VAL A 379 -11.38 15.81 -14.58
CA VAL A 379 -10.52 15.36 -15.68
C VAL A 379 -10.29 16.50 -16.67
N LYS A 380 -11.35 17.19 -17.11
CA LYS A 380 -11.28 18.33 -18.04
C LYS A 380 -10.44 19.50 -17.51
N HIS A 381 -10.50 19.76 -16.20
CA HIS A 381 -9.84 20.90 -15.57
C HIS A 381 -8.47 20.56 -14.96
N THR A 382 -8.05 19.29 -14.97
CA THR A 382 -6.68 18.94 -14.60
C THR A 382 -5.73 19.40 -15.70
N LYS A 383 -4.68 20.13 -15.33
CA LYS A 383 -3.66 20.64 -16.26
C LYS A 383 -2.41 19.75 -16.29
N ARG A 384 -2.04 19.16 -15.15
CA ARG A 384 -0.88 18.27 -15.00
C ARG A 384 -1.12 17.26 -13.89
N THR A 385 -0.50 16.09 -14.01
CA THR A 385 -0.47 15.05 -12.98
C THR A 385 0.90 14.39 -12.92
N ASN A 386 1.24 13.82 -11.77
CA ASN A 386 2.41 12.96 -11.60
C ASN A 386 2.08 11.45 -11.75
N LEU A 387 0.88 11.08 -12.22
CA LEU A 387 0.43 9.68 -12.33
C LEU A 387 1.42 8.74 -13.03
N TYR A 388 2.19 9.24 -14.01
CA TYR A 388 3.18 8.45 -14.75
C TYR A 388 4.61 8.65 -14.29
N MET A 389 4.83 9.42 -13.22
CA MET A 389 6.16 9.58 -12.63
C MET A 389 6.52 8.33 -11.83
N PRO A 390 7.72 7.75 -12.04
CA PRO A 390 8.20 6.65 -11.23
C PRO A 390 8.41 7.13 -9.79
N ASN A 391 8.30 6.21 -8.82
CA ASN A 391 8.63 6.45 -7.42
C ASN A 391 7.93 7.66 -6.78
N ARG A 392 6.75 8.07 -7.28
CA ARG A 392 5.92 9.03 -6.56
C ARG A 392 5.57 8.47 -5.17
N CYS A 393 5.29 9.32 -4.19
CA CYS A 393 4.76 8.91 -2.87
C CYS A 393 3.26 9.22 -2.72
N ALA A 394 2.69 10.03 -3.62
CA ALA A 394 1.30 10.47 -3.60
C ALA A 394 0.87 10.84 -5.02
N LEU A 395 -0.43 10.80 -5.31
CA LEU A 395 -0.99 11.34 -6.53
C LEU A 395 -1.13 12.86 -6.39
N ALA A 396 -0.57 13.62 -7.32
CA ALA A 396 -0.62 15.08 -7.34
C ALA A 396 -1.25 15.58 -8.64
N LEU A 397 -2.20 16.51 -8.50
CA LEU A 397 -2.95 17.14 -9.59
C LEU A 397 -2.74 18.65 -9.54
N ARG A 398 -2.31 19.26 -10.64
CA ARG A 398 -2.46 20.70 -10.85
C ARG A 398 -3.77 20.93 -11.57
N VAL A 399 -4.73 21.57 -10.92
CA VAL A 399 -6.07 21.81 -11.47
C VAL A 399 -6.26 23.27 -11.85
N ASP A 400 -7.22 23.51 -12.74
CA ASP A 400 -7.76 24.84 -12.99
C ASP A 400 -8.43 25.35 -11.70
N PRO A 401 -8.02 26.51 -11.17
CA PRO A 401 -8.61 27.04 -9.93
C PRO A 401 -10.12 27.29 -10.02
N GLN A 402 -10.67 27.46 -11.23
CA GLN A 402 -12.12 27.58 -11.46
C GLN A 402 -12.92 26.38 -10.94
N LEU A 403 -12.30 25.21 -10.81
CA LEU A 403 -12.94 24.02 -10.27
C LEU A 403 -13.26 24.15 -8.76
N MET A 404 -12.49 24.97 -8.04
CA MET A 404 -12.50 25.01 -6.57
C MET A 404 -13.03 26.31 -5.99
N ILE A 405 -13.10 27.39 -6.79
CA ILE A 405 -13.53 28.72 -6.33
C ILE A 405 -15.03 28.96 -6.55
N THR A 406 -15.61 29.87 -5.75
CA THR A 406 -16.93 30.45 -5.99
C THR A 406 -16.82 31.72 -6.86
N PRO A 407 -17.91 32.18 -7.51
CA PRO A 407 -17.88 33.35 -8.40
C PRO A 407 -17.38 34.65 -7.74
N GLU A 408 -17.51 34.79 -6.42
CA GLU A 408 -17.09 35.97 -5.66
C GLU A 408 -15.59 35.97 -5.29
N GLN A 409 -14.92 34.84 -5.49
CA GLN A 409 -13.52 34.65 -5.13
C GLN A 409 -12.58 35.12 -6.26
N GLU A 410 -11.47 35.75 -5.88
CA GLU A 410 -10.38 36.07 -6.80
C GLU A 410 -9.74 34.77 -7.28
N CYS A 411 -9.66 34.57 -8.59
CA CYS A 411 -9.13 33.35 -9.17
C CYS A 411 -7.61 33.26 -8.90
N PRO A 412 -7.14 32.20 -8.20
CA PRO A 412 -5.71 31.99 -8.00
C PRO A 412 -4.95 31.71 -9.30
N PHE A 413 -3.62 31.80 -9.27
CA PHE A 413 -2.78 31.39 -10.41
C PHE A 413 -2.69 29.87 -10.56
N GLY A 414 -2.77 29.12 -9.46
CA GLY A 414 -2.76 27.67 -9.51
C GLY A 414 -3.12 27.01 -8.20
N VAL A 415 -3.86 25.91 -8.34
CA VAL A 415 -4.23 25.01 -7.25
C VAL A 415 -3.59 23.66 -7.52
N PHE A 416 -2.96 23.11 -6.48
CA PHE A 416 -2.44 21.75 -6.46
C PHE A 416 -3.20 20.95 -5.42
N PHE A 417 -3.64 19.76 -5.79
CA PHE A 417 -4.22 18.77 -4.90
C PHE A 417 -3.29 17.57 -4.82
N ILE A 418 -3.07 17.03 -3.62
CA ILE A 418 -2.20 15.90 -3.34
C ILE A 418 -3.00 14.87 -2.52
N HIS A 419 -3.01 13.61 -2.96
CA HIS A 419 -3.67 12.48 -2.29
C HIS A 419 -2.62 11.39 -2.01
N GLY A 420 -2.37 11.11 -0.73
CA GLY A 420 -1.43 10.10 -0.27
C GLY A 420 -2.10 9.00 0.55
N GLU A 421 -1.31 8.21 1.28
CA GLU A 421 -1.82 7.09 2.07
C GLU A 421 -2.86 7.52 3.10
N ASN A 422 -2.51 8.38 4.06
CA ASN A 422 -3.42 8.86 5.09
C ASN A 422 -3.48 10.39 5.10
N PHE A 423 -3.34 11.03 3.94
CA PHE A 423 -3.45 12.49 3.88
C PHE A 423 -3.98 13.00 2.55
N ASP A 424 -4.68 14.13 2.63
CA ASP A 424 -5.09 14.96 1.51
C ASP A 424 -4.48 16.35 1.69
N GLY A 425 -3.99 16.97 0.63
CA GLY A 425 -3.32 18.26 0.70
C GLY A 425 -3.76 19.20 -0.42
N PHE A 426 -3.92 20.47 -0.07
CA PHE A 426 -4.12 21.54 -1.04
C PHE A 426 -2.99 22.57 -0.93
N HIS A 427 -2.48 23.02 -2.07
CA HIS A 427 -1.59 24.18 -2.16
C HIS A 427 -2.19 25.16 -3.15
N ASN A 428 -2.45 26.38 -2.69
CA ASN A 428 -2.93 27.48 -3.51
C ASN A 428 -1.88 28.59 -3.60
N ARG A 429 -1.76 29.20 -4.79
CA ARG A 429 -0.88 30.36 -5.02
C ARG A 429 -1.53 31.37 -5.96
N PHE A 430 -1.33 32.66 -5.67
CA PHE A 430 -1.92 33.77 -6.44
C PHE A 430 -1.03 34.30 -7.56
N LEU A 431 0.26 33.98 -7.56
CA LEU A 431 1.20 34.32 -8.66
C LEU A 431 2.09 33.12 -9.00
N ASN A 432 2.79 33.21 -10.14
CA ASN A 432 3.72 32.18 -10.58
C ASN A 432 4.86 31.97 -9.58
N ILE A 433 5.45 33.07 -9.11
CA ILE A 433 6.40 33.10 -7.99
C ILE A 433 5.63 33.55 -6.76
N ALA A 434 5.51 32.67 -5.77
CA ALA A 434 4.74 32.93 -4.56
C ALA A 434 5.38 32.25 -3.35
N ARG A 435 5.17 32.84 -2.17
CA ARG A 435 5.70 32.32 -0.89
C ARG A 435 4.57 32.06 0.09
N GLY A 436 4.73 31.00 0.87
CA GLY A 436 3.71 30.51 1.79
C GLY A 436 4.24 29.42 2.69
N GLY A 437 3.71 29.34 3.91
CA GLY A 437 3.99 28.22 4.80
C GLY A 437 3.09 27.00 4.51
N LEU A 438 3.53 25.84 4.98
CA LEU A 438 2.73 24.62 5.07
C LEU A 438 2.06 24.57 6.45
N ARG A 439 0.79 24.14 6.51
CA ARG A 439 0.08 23.80 7.75
C ARG A 439 -0.28 22.32 7.71
N ILE A 440 -0.06 21.62 8.81
CA ILE A 440 -0.52 20.24 8.99
C ILE A 440 -1.71 20.29 9.95
N VAL A 441 -2.79 19.60 9.60
CA VAL A 441 -4.01 19.47 10.39
C VAL A 441 -4.21 17.99 10.69
N THR A 442 -4.22 17.63 11.97
CA THR A 442 -4.37 16.25 12.47
C THR A 442 -5.61 16.18 13.37
N PRO A 443 -6.81 15.96 12.79
CA PRO A 443 -8.05 15.83 13.55
C PRO A 443 -8.01 14.65 14.52
N ASN A 444 -8.62 14.80 15.69
CA ASN A 444 -8.57 13.78 16.74
C ASN A 444 -9.69 12.74 16.65
N SER A 445 -10.71 12.97 15.80
CA SER A 445 -11.84 12.06 15.60
C SER A 445 -12.30 12.06 14.13
N HIS A 446 -13.06 11.03 13.75
CA HIS A 446 -13.64 10.89 12.40
C HIS A 446 -14.58 12.05 12.05
N GLU A 447 -15.37 12.54 13.01
CA GLU A 447 -16.28 13.67 12.83
C GLU A 447 -15.51 14.96 12.57
N GLN A 448 -14.44 15.20 13.34
CA GLN A 448 -13.58 16.36 13.13
C GLN A 448 -12.88 16.26 11.77
N PHE A 449 -12.40 15.07 11.40
CA PHE A 449 -11.79 14.84 10.09
C PHE A 449 -12.75 15.15 8.94
N ALA A 450 -14.01 14.72 9.03
CA ALA A 450 -15.02 15.03 8.02
C ALA A 450 -15.26 16.54 7.89
N ILE A 451 -15.35 17.27 9.02
CA ILE A 451 -15.52 18.73 9.02
C ILE A 451 -14.31 19.41 8.37
N GLU A 452 -13.08 19.07 8.78
CA GLU A 452 -11.86 19.68 8.25
C GLU A 452 -11.66 19.33 6.77
N SER A 453 -11.99 18.11 6.35
CA SER A 453 -11.94 17.71 4.94
C SER A 453 -12.87 18.55 4.07
N SER A 454 -14.07 18.89 4.55
CA SER A 454 -15.01 19.75 3.79
C SER A 454 -14.53 21.21 3.68
N ARG A 455 -13.69 21.68 4.61
CA ARG A 455 -13.22 23.08 4.71
C ARG A 455 -11.77 23.28 4.27
N CYS A 456 -11.03 22.21 4.00
CA CYS A 456 -9.59 22.24 3.76
C CYS A 456 -9.19 23.24 2.67
N TYR A 457 -9.88 23.23 1.53
CA TYR A 457 -9.59 24.19 0.45
C TYR A 457 -9.95 25.64 0.83
N ASP A 458 -11.05 25.86 1.55
CA ASP A 458 -11.47 27.21 1.98
C ASP A 458 -10.44 27.83 2.93
N GLU A 459 -9.87 27.01 3.83
CA GLU A 459 -8.77 27.44 4.69
C GLU A 459 -7.54 27.80 3.86
N VAL A 460 -7.13 26.94 2.94
CA VAL A 460 -5.99 27.19 2.05
C VAL A 460 -6.17 28.49 1.26
N TYR A 461 -7.36 28.69 0.67
CA TYR A 461 -7.68 29.89 -0.08
C TYR A 461 -7.64 31.14 0.82
N GLY A 462 -8.29 31.10 1.99
CA GLY A 462 -8.31 32.23 2.93
C GLY A 462 -6.90 32.64 3.39
N LEU A 463 -6.07 31.67 3.75
CA LEU A 463 -4.71 31.90 4.21
C LEU A 463 -3.77 32.38 3.09
N SER A 464 -3.86 31.79 1.91
CA SER A 464 -3.05 32.22 0.76
C SER A 464 -3.45 33.62 0.27
N ARG A 465 -4.74 33.98 0.34
CA ARG A 465 -5.23 35.33 0.01
C ARG A 465 -4.75 36.36 1.02
N ALA A 466 -4.81 36.04 2.31
CA ALA A 466 -4.23 36.91 3.34
C ALA A 466 -2.72 37.12 3.11
N GLN A 467 -2.00 36.07 2.71
CA GLN A 467 -0.59 36.16 2.37
C GLN A 467 -0.35 37.01 1.10
N GLN A 468 -1.24 36.95 0.11
CA GLN A 468 -1.19 37.78 -1.09
C GLN A 468 -1.32 39.26 -0.73
N LEU A 469 -2.31 39.62 0.10
CA LEU A 469 -2.51 41.00 0.56
C LEU A 469 -1.34 41.51 1.40
N LYS A 470 -0.72 40.64 2.19
CA LYS A 470 0.49 40.95 2.97
C LYS A 470 1.72 41.17 2.09
N ASN A 471 1.82 40.45 0.98
CA ASN A 471 2.98 40.50 0.08
C ASN A 471 2.88 41.59 -1.01
N LYS A 472 1.90 42.49 -0.94
CA LYS A 472 1.66 43.52 -1.96
C LYS A 472 2.88 44.41 -2.29
N ASP A 473 3.83 44.53 -1.35
CA ASP A 473 5.01 45.41 -1.47
C ASP A 473 6.30 44.65 -1.86
N ILE A 474 6.22 43.37 -2.25
CA ILE A 474 7.36 42.53 -2.65
C ILE A 474 7.07 41.79 -3.97
N PRO A 475 8.08 41.27 -4.70
CA PRO A 475 7.86 40.65 -6.01
C PRO A 475 7.13 39.29 -5.96
N GLU A 476 7.12 38.59 -4.82
CA GLU A 476 6.46 37.28 -4.68
C GLU A 476 5.00 37.39 -4.25
N GLY A 477 4.12 36.60 -4.87
CA GLY A 477 2.72 36.47 -4.46
C GLY A 477 2.52 35.69 -3.16
N GLY A 478 1.27 35.59 -2.74
CA GLY A 478 0.83 34.78 -1.62
C GLY A 478 0.57 33.33 -2.02
N ALA A 479 1.09 32.42 -1.22
CA ALA A 479 0.77 31.01 -1.29
C ALA A 479 0.48 30.46 0.11
N LYS A 480 -0.14 29.28 0.16
CA LYS A 480 -0.29 28.48 1.37
C LYS A 480 -0.54 27.03 0.99
N ALA A 481 0.01 26.11 1.77
CA ALA A 481 -0.38 24.70 1.73
C ALA A 481 -1.02 24.29 3.05
N VAL A 482 -2.06 23.46 2.98
CA VAL A 482 -2.62 22.74 4.13
C VAL A 482 -2.64 21.26 3.76
N VAL A 483 -2.15 20.43 4.68
CA VAL A 483 -2.19 18.97 4.59
C VAL A 483 -3.06 18.47 5.74
N LEU A 484 -4.15 17.81 5.40
CA LEU A 484 -5.05 17.13 6.30
C LEU A 484 -4.59 15.69 6.43
N VAL A 485 -4.15 15.29 7.62
CA VAL A 485 -3.67 13.93 7.91
C VAL A 485 -4.74 13.19 8.70
N ASP A 486 -5.12 12.01 8.22
CA ASP A 486 -6.02 11.09 8.89
C ASP A 486 -5.25 10.29 9.93
N VAL A 487 -5.38 10.69 11.19
CA VAL A 487 -4.83 10.00 12.36
C VAL A 487 -5.92 9.35 13.21
N THR A 488 -7.12 9.20 12.66
CA THR A 488 -8.32 8.79 13.42
C THR A 488 -8.29 7.31 13.79
N GLY A 489 -7.65 6.48 12.95
CA GLY A 489 -7.35 5.07 13.23
C GLY A 489 -6.01 4.82 13.91
N ALA A 490 -5.21 5.86 14.15
CA ALA A 490 -3.89 5.74 14.76
C ALA A 490 -3.96 5.96 16.28
N SER A 491 -3.39 5.01 17.03
CA SER A 491 -3.07 5.16 18.46
C SER A 491 -2.14 6.35 18.68
N ALA A 492 -2.12 6.92 19.89
CA ALA A 492 -1.31 8.11 20.19
C ALA A 492 0.19 7.94 19.86
N GLU A 493 0.70 6.71 19.95
CA GLU A 493 2.06 6.35 19.54
C GLU A 493 2.20 6.32 18.02
N GLU A 494 1.25 5.73 17.30
CA GLU A 494 1.22 5.69 15.83
C GLU A 494 1.08 7.07 15.17
N ARG A 495 0.48 8.06 15.84
CA ARG A 495 0.32 9.43 15.30
C ARG A 495 1.63 10.17 15.06
N TYR A 496 2.74 9.73 15.66
CA TYR A 496 4.07 10.24 15.35
C TYR A 496 4.70 9.59 14.11
N HIS A 497 4.01 8.63 13.49
CA HIS A 497 4.57 7.70 12.51
C HIS A 497 3.71 7.50 11.24
N THR A 498 2.39 7.69 11.32
CA THR A 498 1.50 7.87 10.16
C THR A 498 1.68 9.24 9.53
#